data_AF-A0A3C1DFQ0-F1
#
_entry.id   AF-A0A3C1DFQ0-F1
#
_cell.length_a   1.000
_cell.length_b   1.000
_cell.length_c   1.000
_cell.angle_alpha   90.00
_cell.angle_beta   90.00
_cell.angle_gamma   90.00
#
_symmetry.space_group_name_H-M   'P 1'
#
loop_
_entity.id
_entity.type
_entity.pdbx_description
1 polymer ?
#
loop_
_entity_poly.entity_id
_entity_poly.type
_entity_poly.pdbx_seq_one_letter_code
_entity_poly.pdbx_strand_id
1 'polypeptide(L)'
;MEDFGEITLTSSQIEARRTAGAAGAPPSPARDGAQLRLHVLASGSKGNSSVIENVATGACVVVDCGISKRAFMDACAACGVDVARIEAILVTHEHSDHTKGLGVLMRGLAKAG
;
A
#
# COMPACT_ATOMS: atom_id res chain seq x y z
N MET A 1 -21.54 -28.72 -6.29
CA MET A 1 -20.63 -28.28 -5.21
C MET A 1 -19.26 -28.26 -5.85
N GLU A 2 -18.91 -27.14 -6.47
CA GLU A 2 -17.69 -27.02 -7.26
C GLU A 2 -16.52 -26.78 -6.31
N ASP A 3 -15.58 -27.72 -6.37
CA ASP A 3 -14.34 -27.75 -5.59
C ASP A 3 -13.41 -26.67 -6.14
N PHE A 4 -13.34 -25.52 -5.46
CA PHE A 4 -12.38 -24.48 -5.79
C PHE A 4 -11.01 -24.93 -5.32
N GLY A 5 -10.29 -25.63 -6.20
CA GLY A 5 -8.93 -26.07 -5.98
C GLY A 5 -8.06 -24.93 -5.44
N GLU A 6 -7.62 -25.10 -4.20
CA GLU A 6 -6.74 -24.17 -3.51
C GLU A 6 -5.39 -24.13 -4.25
N ILE A 7 -5.14 -23.08 -5.03
CA ILE A 7 -3.85 -22.90 -5.70
C ILE A 7 -2.88 -22.30 -4.67
N THR A 8 -2.34 -23.14 -3.79
CA THR A 8 -1.29 -22.74 -2.86
C THR A 8 0.06 -22.83 -3.56
N LEU A 9 0.63 -21.66 -3.88
CA LEU A 9 1.98 -21.58 -4.44
C LEU A 9 3.01 -21.82 -3.34
N THR A 10 4.03 -22.63 -3.64
CA THR A 10 5.15 -22.85 -2.73
C THR A 10 6.01 -21.59 -2.61
N SER A 11 6.78 -21.47 -1.53
CA SER A 11 7.70 -20.33 -1.32
C SER A 11 8.68 -20.14 -2.49
N SER A 12 9.12 -21.24 -3.11
CA SER A 12 9.99 -21.19 -4.30
C SER A 12 9.27 -20.68 -5.56
N GLN A 13 7.99 -21.01 -5.73
CA GLN A 13 7.17 -20.49 -6.84
C GLN A 13 6.86 -18.99 -6.67
N ILE A 14 6.72 -18.52 -5.42
CA ILE A 14 6.58 -17.11 -5.09
C ILE A 14 7.87 -16.34 -5.41
N GLU A 15 9.04 -16.88 -5.05
CA GLU A 15 10.33 -16.26 -5.37
C GLU A 15 10.60 -16.19 -6.88
N ALA A 16 10.30 -17.25 -7.63
CA ALA A 16 10.44 -17.27 -9.08
C ALA A 16 9.57 -16.20 -9.78
N ARG A 17 8.38 -15.90 -9.25
CA ARG A 17 7.52 -14.82 -9.79
C ARG A 17 8.04 -13.42 -9.45
N ARG A 18 8.75 -13.25 -8.33
CA ARG A 18 9.37 -11.97 -7.95
C ARG A 18 10.55 -11.61 -8.85
N THR A 19 11.32 -12.61 -9.28
CA THR A 19 12.46 -12.41 -10.20
C THR A 19 12.06 -12.34 -11.67
N ALA A 20 10.95 -12.98 -12.07
CA ALA A 20 10.50 -13.02 -13.46
C ALA A 20 9.87 -11.73 -13.99
N GLY A 21 9.53 -10.75 -13.14
CA GLY A 21 8.78 -9.57 -13.57
C GLY A 21 7.37 -9.91 -14.08
N ALA A 22 6.53 -8.90 -14.23
CA ALA A 22 5.09 -9.03 -14.56
C ALA A 22 4.82 -9.44 -16.03
N ALA A 23 5.47 -10.49 -16.54
CA ALA A 23 5.22 -11.02 -17.88
C ALA A 23 4.19 -12.16 -17.81
N GLY A 24 2.89 -11.83 -17.72
CA GLY A 24 1.86 -12.88 -17.87
C GLY A 24 0.42 -12.58 -17.46
N ALA A 25 0.11 -11.41 -16.89
CA ALA A 25 -1.29 -11.00 -16.71
C ALA A 25 -1.76 -10.25 -17.97
N PRO A 26 -2.95 -10.52 -18.53
CA PRO A 26 -3.50 -9.67 -19.57
C PRO A 26 -3.60 -8.25 -19.02
N PRO A 27 -3.05 -7.22 -19.70
CA PRO A 27 -3.17 -5.86 -19.23
C PRO A 27 -4.66 -5.50 -19.23
N SER A 28 -5.22 -5.29 -18.03
CA SER A 28 -6.29 -4.31 -17.87
C SER A 28 -5.82 -3.02 -18.53
N PRO A 29 -6.66 -2.21 -19.20
CA PRO A 29 -6.22 -1.00 -19.89
C PRO A 29 -5.70 0.02 -18.88
N ALA A 30 -4.48 -0.20 -18.39
CA ALA A 30 -3.63 0.78 -17.78
C ALA A 30 -3.42 1.81 -18.88
N ARG A 31 -4.01 2.98 -18.68
CA ARG A 31 -3.75 4.16 -19.52
C ARG A 31 -2.25 4.23 -19.73
N ASP A 32 -1.81 4.26 -20.99
CA ASP A 32 -0.40 4.37 -21.35
C ASP A 32 0.28 5.43 -20.47
N GLY A 33 1.24 5.00 -19.63
CA GLY A 33 1.97 5.88 -18.72
C GLY A 33 1.62 5.83 -17.23
N ALA A 34 0.62 5.07 -16.80
CA ALA A 34 0.32 4.90 -15.37
C ALA A 34 1.34 3.97 -14.67
N GLN A 35 2.50 4.51 -14.31
CA GLN A 35 3.47 3.83 -13.46
C GLN A 35 3.06 3.97 -11.99
N LEU A 36 2.81 2.84 -11.32
CA LEU A 36 2.51 2.81 -9.89
C LEU A 36 3.76 2.41 -9.09
N ARG A 37 3.95 3.06 -7.93
CA ARG A 37 5.00 2.69 -6.95
C ARG A 37 4.34 2.33 -5.63
N LEU A 38 4.76 1.19 -5.07
CA LEU A 38 4.33 0.74 -3.74
C LEU A 38 5.44 1.04 -2.73
N HIS A 39 5.08 1.80 -1.69
CA HIS A 39 5.92 2.09 -0.54
C HIS A 39 5.40 1.30 0.65
N VAL A 40 6.14 0.28 1.08
CA VAL A 40 5.80 -0.48 2.29
C VAL A 40 6.40 0.23 3.49
N LEU A 41 5.57 0.94 4.26
CA LEU A 41 6.02 1.72 5.41
C LEU A 41 6.18 0.86 6.66
N ALA A 42 5.30 -0.13 6.83
CA ALA A 42 5.36 -1.14 7.89
C ALA A 42 4.55 -2.39 7.50
N SER A 43 5.00 -3.58 7.91
CA SER A 43 4.42 -4.87 7.50
C SER A 43 4.40 -5.95 8.59
N GLY A 44 4.39 -5.55 9.87
CA GLY A 44 4.49 -6.48 11.00
C GLY A 44 3.33 -6.36 11.96
N SER A 45 3.24 -7.28 12.96
CA SER A 45 2.18 -7.29 13.98
C SER A 45 2.04 -6.00 14.80
N LYS A 46 3.07 -5.14 14.76
CA LYS A 46 3.06 -3.83 15.42
C LYS A 46 2.34 -2.76 14.61
N GLY A 47 2.00 -3.02 13.36
CA GLY A 47 1.25 -2.13 12.47
C GLY A 47 1.59 -2.36 11.00
N ASN A 48 0.57 -2.39 10.17
CA ASN A 48 0.64 -2.40 8.71
C ASN A 48 0.33 -1.02 8.15
N SER A 49 1.13 -0.54 7.22
CA SER A 49 0.83 0.67 6.46
C SER A 49 1.65 0.70 5.18
N SER A 50 1.00 1.04 4.07
CA SER A 50 1.65 1.22 2.77
C SER A 50 1.07 2.41 2.04
N VAL A 51 1.81 2.94 1.07
CA VAL A 51 1.33 3.99 0.15
C VAL A 51 1.48 3.50 -1.29
N ILE A 52 0.40 3.65 -2.06
CA ILE A 52 0.42 3.48 -3.51
C ILE A 52 0.49 4.87 -4.12
N GLU A 53 1.57 5.13 -4.85
CA GLU A 53 1.83 6.39 -5.54
C GLU A 53 1.63 6.18 -7.05
N ASN A 54 0.87 7.07 -7.69
CA ASN A 54 0.92 7.23 -9.13
C ASN A 54 2.12 8.12 -9.49
N VAL A 55 3.16 7.54 -10.08
CA VAL A 55 4.43 8.23 -10.38
C VAL A 55 4.22 9.37 -11.40
N ALA A 56 3.23 9.27 -12.27
CA ALA A 56 2.96 10.30 -13.28
C ALA A 56 2.27 11.53 -12.69
N THR A 57 1.37 11.36 -11.71
CA THR A 57 0.58 12.46 -11.13
C THR A 57 1.02 12.88 -9.73
N GLY A 58 1.80 12.04 -9.05
CA GLY A 58 2.13 12.15 -7.63
C GLY A 58 0.98 11.81 -6.69
N ALA A 59 -0.19 11.42 -7.19
CA ALA A 59 -1.35 11.10 -6.35
C ALA A 59 -1.11 9.85 -5.51
N CYS A 60 -1.50 9.89 -4.24
CA CYS A 60 -1.21 8.84 -3.27
C CYS A 60 -2.49 8.29 -2.62
N VAL A 61 -2.53 6.97 -2.44
CA VAL A 61 -3.53 6.28 -1.61
C VAL A 61 -2.79 5.51 -0.52
N VAL A 62 -3.20 5.72 0.73
CA VAL A 62 -2.70 4.92 1.85
C VAL A 62 -3.49 3.62 1.93
N VAL A 63 -2.81 2.50 2.13
CA VAL A 63 -3.41 1.21 2.46
C VAL A 63 -3.06 0.90 3.91
N ASP A 64 -4.07 0.93 4.76
CA ASP A 64 -4.00 0.77 6.21
C ASP A 64 -3.07 1.78 6.94
N CYS A 65 -3.38 2.03 8.20
CA CYS A 65 -2.56 2.86 9.09
C CYS A 65 -2.53 2.26 10.49
N GLY A 66 -1.82 1.14 10.62
CA GLY A 66 -1.54 0.48 11.87
C GLY A 66 -0.41 1.08 12.69
N ILE A 67 0.32 2.06 12.18
CA ILE A 67 1.47 2.68 12.87
C ILE A 67 1.11 4.06 13.43
N SER A 68 1.94 4.59 14.34
CA SER A 68 1.72 5.95 14.85
C SER A 68 1.83 7.00 13.73
N LYS A 69 1.13 8.14 13.86
CA LYS A 69 1.27 9.27 12.92
C LYS A 69 2.73 9.65 12.71
N ARG A 70 3.53 9.72 13.77
CA ARG A 70 4.95 10.07 13.66
C ARG A 70 5.70 9.06 12.80
N ALA A 71 5.56 7.76 13.07
CA ALA A 71 6.20 6.71 12.29
C ALA A 71 5.76 6.75 10.81
N PHE A 72 4.48 7.02 10.54
CA PHE A 72 3.97 7.19 9.19
C PHE A 72 4.65 8.36 8.46
N MET A 73 4.68 9.55 9.09
CA MET A 73 5.29 10.74 8.49
C MET A 73 6.79 10.56 8.27
N ASP A 74 7.50 9.97 9.25
CA ASP A 74 8.94 9.70 9.17
C ASP A 74 9.24 8.71 8.02
N ALA A 75 8.43 7.66 7.87
CA ALA A 75 8.58 6.69 6.79
C ALA A 75 8.26 7.30 5.41
N CYS A 76 7.18 8.10 5.30
CA CYS A 76 6.88 8.83 4.07
C CYS A 76 8.03 9.76 3.67
N ALA A 77 8.58 10.52 4.62
CA ALA A 77 9.71 11.40 4.37
C ALA A 77 10.96 10.61 3.90
N ALA A 78 11.25 9.46 4.52
CA ALA A 78 12.36 8.60 4.11
C ALA A 78 12.18 8.01 2.70
N CYS A 79 10.94 7.74 2.29
CA CYS A 79 10.59 7.25 0.95
C CYS A 79 10.39 8.37 -0.09
N GLY A 80 10.45 9.64 0.30
CA GLY A 80 10.16 10.77 -0.59
C GLY A 80 8.68 10.92 -0.96
N VAL A 81 7.76 10.35 -0.18
CA VAL A 81 6.32 10.46 -0.39
C VAL A 81 5.82 11.80 0.15
N ASP A 82 5.24 12.62 -0.74
CA ASP A 82 4.54 13.83 -0.35
C ASP A 82 3.17 13.51 0.25
N VAL A 83 3.06 13.65 1.57
CA VAL A 83 1.83 13.39 2.32
C VAL A 83 0.69 14.35 1.98
N ALA A 84 0.97 15.52 1.38
CA ALA A 84 -0.07 16.43 0.89
C ALA A 84 -0.75 15.89 -0.38
N ARG A 85 -0.17 14.88 -1.04
CA ARG A 85 -0.77 14.18 -2.19
C ARG A 85 -1.63 12.99 -1.82
N ILE A 86 -1.82 12.71 -0.53
CA ILE A 86 -2.68 11.63 -0.08
C ILE A 86 -4.14 12.05 -0.28
N GLU A 87 -4.82 11.38 -1.21
CA GLU A 87 -6.21 11.67 -1.58
C GLU A 87 -7.20 10.77 -0.84
N ALA A 88 -6.77 9.57 -0.47
CA ALA A 88 -7.61 8.58 0.16
C ALA A 88 -6.83 7.63 1.07
N ILE A 89 -7.56 7.01 1.99
CA ILE A 89 -7.08 5.89 2.80
C ILE A 89 -8.03 4.71 2.57
N LEU A 90 -7.47 3.60 2.09
CA LEU A 90 -8.14 2.32 1.99
C LEU A 90 -7.85 1.51 3.25
N VAL A 91 -8.89 1.10 3.96
CA VAL A 91 -8.79 0.19 5.10
C VAL A 91 -9.19 -1.21 4.64
N THR A 92 -8.31 -2.18 4.83
CA THR A 92 -8.56 -3.56 4.40
C THR A 92 -9.54 -4.27 5.33
N HIS A 93 -9.36 -4.11 6.64
CA HIS A 93 -10.23 -4.64 7.69
C HIS A 93 -9.96 -3.94 9.04
N GLU A 94 -10.77 -4.25 10.06
CA GLU A 94 -10.87 -3.47 11.30
C GLU A 94 -9.87 -3.82 12.41
N HIS A 95 -8.93 -4.74 12.17
CA HIS A 95 -7.97 -5.10 13.20
C HIS A 95 -7.05 -3.93 13.59
N SER A 96 -6.64 -3.91 14.86
CA SER A 96 -5.93 -2.77 15.43
C SER A 96 -4.57 -2.52 14.77
N ASP A 97 -3.90 -3.56 14.28
CA ASP A 97 -2.65 -3.46 13.51
C ASP A 97 -2.86 -2.92 12.10
N HIS A 98 -4.10 -2.63 11.68
CA HIS A 98 -4.42 -1.92 10.44
C HIS A 98 -5.03 -0.53 10.69
N THR A 99 -5.68 -0.31 11.85
CA THR A 99 -6.52 0.87 12.05
C THR A 99 -6.08 1.80 13.20
N LYS A 100 -5.24 1.35 14.14
CA LYS A 100 -4.97 2.11 15.38
C LYS A 100 -4.34 3.49 15.18
N GLY A 101 -3.65 3.71 14.06
CA GLY A 101 -3.06 5.00 13.70
C GLY A 101 -3.99 5.95 12.94
N LEU A 102 -5.08 5.41 12.37
CA LEU A 102 -5.92 6.08 11.37
C LEU A 102 -6.49 7.41 11.89
N GLY A 103 -7.10 7.39 13.07
CA GLY A 103 -7.75 8.59 13.63
C GLY A 103 -6.78 9.76 13.84
N VAL A 104 -5.55 9.47 14.31
CA VAL A 104 -4.54 10.52 14.53
C VAL A 104 -3.97 10.99 13.20
N LEU A 105 -3.76 10.09 12.24
CA LEU A 105 -3.29 10.43 10.91
C LEU A 105 -4.27 11.35 10.19
N MET A 106 -5.57 11.02 10.14
CA MET A 106 -6.60 11.82 9.45
C MET A 106 -6.67 13.26 9.99
N ARG A 107 -6.64 13.43 11.32
CA ARG A 107 -6.58 14.77 11.94
C ARG A 107 -5.30 15.54 11.61
N GLY A 108 -4.22 14.82 11.30
CA GLY A 108 -2.95 15.39 10.86
C GLY A 108 -2.99 15.84 9.40
N LEU A 109 -3.52 15.00 8.51
CA LEU A 109 -3.62 15.26 7.08
C LEU A 109 -4.58 16.41 6.79
N ALA A 110 -5.70 16.52 7.51
CA ALA A 110 -6.66 17.62 7.37
C ALA A 110 -6.10 19.01 7.73
N LYS A 111 -4.87 19.10 8.24
CA LYS A 111 -4.15 20.36 8.51
C LYS A 111 -3.04 20.65 7.49
N ALA A 112 -2.72 19.68 6.64
CA ALA A 112 -1.64 19.75 5.66
C ALA A 112 -2.12 20.23 4.28
N GLY A 113 -3.44 20.35 4.09
CA GLY A 113 -4.13 21.02 2.99
C GLY A 113 -5.28 21.86 3.51
#